data_AF-A0A943PJT3-F1
#
_entry.id   AF-A0A943PJT3-F1
#
_cell.length_a   1.000
_cell.length_b   1.000
_cell.length_c   1.000
_cell.angle_alpha   90.00
_cell.angle_beta   90.00
_cell.angle_gamma   90.00
#
_symmetry.space_group_name_H-M   'P 1'
#
loop_
_entity.id
_entity.type
_entity.pdbx_description
1 polymer ?
#
loop_
_entity_poly.entity_id
_entity_poly.type
_entity_poly.pdbx_seq_one_letter_code
_entity_poly.pdbx_strand_id
1 'polypeptide(L)'
;MKKIYFCLLACVVAFAGCSKDEDPGRSYTEQQEKALSVFNGTWADTQFSNLGDYPGAELQPDPDKIIFGTQNNKPVEIYENDFIEGERLLFSAFGELVYHSEGYEDVPCFYWLSNAADELRLYRTSTKKLYKKFALSIKSDTKMNLHDPDLSLPYIFVKQ
;
A
#
# COMPACT_ATOMS: atom_id res chain seq x y z
N MET A 1 -42.80 38.98 -33.16
CA MET A 1 -41.40 38.79 -33.60
C MET A 1 -40.52 38.75 -32.35
N LYS A 2 -40.38 37.61 -31.68
CA LYS A 2 -39.24 36.65 -31.82
C LYS A 2 -37.89 37.37 -31.81
N LYS A 3 -37.37 37.83 -30.64
CA LYS A 3 -35.94 38.16 -30.47
C LYS A 3 -35.45 38.49 -29.04
N ILE A 4 -36.14 38.10 -27.96
CA ILE A 4 -35.68 38.43 -26.58
C ILE A 4 -35.53 37.21 -25.65
N TYR A 5 -36.06 36.03 -26.02
CA TYR A 5 -36.00 34.86 -25.14
C TYR A 5 -34.75 33.98 -25.27
N PHE A 6 -33.74 34.39 -26.05
CA PHE A 6 -32.60 33.50 -26.35
C PHE A 6 -31.37 33.69 -25.44
N CYS A 7 -31.31 34.77 -24.62
CA CYS A 7 -30.17 35.00 -23.73
C CYS A 7 -30.33 34.41 -22.32
N LEU A 8 -31.55 34.09 -21.89
CA LEU A 8 -31.80 33.55 -20.54
C LEU A 8 -31.58 32.03 -20.45
N LEU A 9 -31.55 31.32 -21.58
CA LEU A 9 -31.32 29.87 -21.60
C LEU A 9 -29.83 29.50 -21.70
N ALA A 10 -28.96 30.44 -22.10
CA ALA A 10 -27.51 30.20 -22.22
C ALA A 10 -26.77 30.32 -20.87
N CYS A 11 -27.32 31.06 -19.89
CA CYS A 11 -26.69 31.23 -18.59
C CYS A 11 -26.93 30.05 -17.62
N VAL A 12 -27.86 29.13 -17.92
CA VAL A 12 -28.13 27.96 -17.06
C VAL A 12 -27.19 26.78 -17.39
N VAL A 13 -26.54 26.78 -18.56
CA VAL A 13 -25.65 25.69 -19.00
C VAL A 13 -24.17 25.97 -18.67
N ALA A 14 -23.83 27.20 -18.26
CA ALA A 14 -22.46 27.57 -17.90
C ALA A 14 -22.06 27.20 -16.45
N PHE A 15 -23.02 26.74 -15.64
CA PHE A 15 -22.78 26.13 -14.34
C PHE A 15 -23.16 24.65 -14.31
N ALA A 16 -23.15 23.98 -15.46
CA ALA A 16 -22.79 22.56 -15.50
C ALA A 16 -21.27 22.45 -15.26
N GLY A 17 -20.83 22.92 -14.08
CA GLY A 17 -19.63 22.38 -13.50
C GLY A 17 -19.87 20.89 -13.45
N CYS A 18 -19.05 20.15 -14.20
CA CYS A 18 -18.95 18.71 -14.06
C CYS A 18 -18.57 18.44 -12.60
N SER A 19 -19.56 18.41 -11.72
CA SER A 19 -19.52 17.60 -10.52
C SER A 19 -19.37 16.19 -11.06
N LYS A 20 -18.12 15.78 -11.27
CA LYS A 20 -17.80 14.40 -11.00
C LYS A 20 -18.20 14.26 -9.54
N ASP A 21 -19.40 13.72 -9.35
CA ASP A 21 -19.79 13.09 -8.11
C ASP A 21 -18.79 11.94 -7.93
N GLU A 22 -17.61 12.30 -7.42
CA GLU A 22 -16.67 11.33 -6.87
C GLU A 22 -17.40 10.75 -5.67
N ASP A 23 -17.85 9.52 -5.85
CA ASP A 23 -18.37 8.65 -4.81
C ASP A 23 -17.58 8.90 -3.51
N PRO A 24 -18.20 9.39 -2.41
CA PRO A 24 -17.49 9.78 -1.19
C PRO A 24 -16.94 8.57 -0.41
N GLY A 25 -16.85 7.39 -1.06
CA GLY A 25 -16.13 6.24 -0.56
C GLY A 25 -14.63 6.53 -0.57
N ARG A 26 -14.07 6.83 0.61
CA ARG A 26 -12.63 7.07 0.91
C ARG A 26 -11.71 6.73 -0.27
N SER A 27 -11.34 7.75 -1.04
CA SER A 27 -10.24 7.67 -1.98
C SER A 27 -8.91 7.64 -1.23
N TYR A 28 -7.87 7.16 -1.92
CA TYR A 28 -6.50 7.29 -1.43
C TYR A 28 -6.10 8.78 -1.38
N THR A 29 -5.22 9.15 -0.46
CA THR A 29 -4.54 10.44 -0.53
C THR A 29 -3.58 10.47 -1.73
N GLU A 30 -3.21 11.65 -2.22
CA GLU A 30 -2.22 11.78 -3.30
C GLU A 30 -0.89 11.07 -2.96
N GLN A 31 -0.46 11.14 -1.70
CA GLN A 31 0.73 10.45 -1.21
C GLN A 31 0.56 8.94 -1.26
N GLN A 32 -0.60 8.42 -0.87
CA GLN A 32 -0.93 7.00 -0.96
C GLN A 32 -0.98 6.54 -2.42
N GLU A 33 -1.63 7.28 -3.33
CA GLU A 33 -1.66 6.95 -4.76
C GLU A 33 -0.25 6.86 -5.36
N LYS A 34 0.61 7.81 -5.01
CA LYS A 34 2.01 7.80 -5.45
C LYS A 34 2.77 6.60 -4.91
N ALA A 35 2.58 6.24 -3.64
CA ALA A 35 3.22 5.08 -3.04
C ALA A 35 2.71 3.76 -3.67
N LEU A 36 1.40 3.65 -3.84
CA LEU A 36 0.76 2.49 -4.45
C LEU A 36 1.19 2.30 -5.91
N SER A 37 1.47 3.39 -6.65
CA SER A 37 1.93 3.29 -8.05
C SER A 37 3.22 2.47 -8.22
N VAL A 38 4.04 2.36 -7.17
CA VAL A 38 5.31 1.60 -7.21
C VAL A 38 5.20 0.22 -6.56
N PHE A 39 4.12 -0.05 -5.81
CA PHE A 39 3.86 -1.31 -5.10
C PHE A 39 3.35 -2.41 -6.03
N ASN A 40 4.24 -2.86 -6.91
CA ASN A 40 4.00 -4.01 -7.77
C ASN A 40 5.27 -4.84 -7.93
N GLY A 41 5.09 -6.10 -8.30
CA GLY A 41 6.19 -7.04 -8.52
C GLY A 41 6.87 -7.49 -7.23
N THR A 42 8.09 -7.98 -7.37
CA THR A 42 8.90 -8.50 -6.26
C THR A 42 9.93 -7.46 -5.84
N TRP A 43 10.05 -7.25 -4.54
CA TRP A 43 11.05 -6.42 -3.91
C TRP A 43 11.87 -7.31 -2.98
N ALA A 44 13.20 -7.24 -3.06
CA ALA A 44 14.09 -8.01 -2.21
C ALA A 44 14.97 -7.08 -1.38
N ASP A 45 15.20 -7.43 -0.11
CA ASP A 45 16.14 -6.71 0.75
C ASP A 45 17.57 -6.98 0.29
N THR A 46 18.35 -5.92 0.07
CA THR A 46 19.72 -6.03 -0.43
C THR A 46 20.78 -5.67 0.60
N GLN A 47 20.41 -5.49 1.88
CA GLN A 47 21.38 -5.11 2.90
C GLN A 47 22.50 -6.14 3.10
N PHE A 48 22.18 -7.42 2.98
CA PHE A 48 23.13 -8.51 3.21
C PHE A 48 23.48 -9.31 1.96
N SER A 49 22.66 -9.24 0.90
CA SER A 49 22.82 -10.05 -0.31
C SER A 49 23.89 -9.54 -1.30
N ASN A 50 24.61 -8.46 -0.97
CA ASN A 50 25.58 -7.78 -1.84
C ASN A 50 27.01 -7.78 -1.26
N LEU A 51 27.34 -8.71 -0.37
CA LEU A 51 28.70 -8.79 0.19
C LEU A 51 29.77 -9.26 -0.83
N GLY A 52 29.39 -9.61 -2.06
CA GLY A 52 30.28 -9.86 -3.21
C GLY A 52 30.66 -11.33 -3.45
N ASP A 53 31.49 -11.59 -4.47
CA ASP A 53 31.98 -12.93 -4.86
C ASP A 53 33.17 -13.40 -3.99
N TYR A 54 33.03 -13.35 -2.67
CA TYR A 54 34.02 -13.95 -1.77
C TYR A 54 33.68 -15.43 -1.50
N PRO A 55 34.66 -16.29 -1.21
CA PRO A 55 34.38 -17.67 -0.81
C PRO A 55 33.43 -17.72 0.40
N GLY A 56 32.25 -18.33 0.26
CA GLY A 56 31.18 -18.30 1.26
C GLY A 56 30.04 -17.33 0.95
N ALA A 57 30.05 -16.65 -0.20
CA ALA A 57 28.93 -15.84 -0.68
C ALA A 57 27.68 -16.69 -0.95
N GLU A 58 27.86 -17.94 -1.36
CA GLU A 58 26.82 -18.96 -1.52
C GLU A 58 26.18 -19.39 -0.20
N LEU A 59 26.79 -19.05 0.94
CA LEU A 59 26.22 -19.24 2.28
C LEU A 59 25.44 -18.00 2.74
N GLN A 60 25.39 -16.94 1.91
CA GLN A 60 24.57 -15.79 2.24
C GLN A 60 23.11 -16.21 2.23
N PRO A 61 22.38 -15.71 3.22
CA PRO A 61 21.09 -16.25 3.53
C PRO A 61 20.12 -15.53 2.54
N ASP A 62 19.12 -16.25 2.00
CA ASP A 62 18.22 -15.73 0.95
C ASP A 62 17.58 -14.41 1.41
N PRO A 63 17.53 -13.34 0.58
CA PRO A 63 17.04 -12.06 1.05
C PRO A 63 15.55 -12.13 1.41
N ASP A 64 15.13 -11.36 2.42
CA ASP A 64 13.71 -11.08 2.70
C ASP A 64 13.05 -10.48 1.44
N LYS A 65 11.83 -10.90 1.11
CA LYS A 65 11.11 -10.44 -0.08
C LYS A 65 9.70 -9.96 0.24
N ILE A 66 9.26 -8.97 -0.51
CA ILE A 66 7.87 -8.52 -0.56
C ILE A 66 7.38 -8.71 -2.00
N ILE A 67 6.36 -9.56 -2.17
CA ILE A 67 5.76 -9.83 -3.46
C ILE A 67 4.37 -9.19 -3.44
N PHE A 68 4.24 -8.02 -4.07
CA PHE A 68 2.96 -7.34 -4.17
C PHE A 68 2.05 -8.08 -5.14
N GLY A 69 0.88 -8.49 -4.64
CA GLY A 69 -0.16 -9.17 -5.40
C GLY A 69 -1.21 -8.17 -5.88
N THR A 70 -2.46 -8.42 -5.49
CA THR A 70 -3.59 -7.56 -5.88
C THR A 70 -3.55 -6.22 -5.15
N GLN A 71 -3.68 -5.12 -5.89
CA GLN A 71 -3.96 -3.81 -5.32
C GLN A 71 -5.43 -3.47 -5.52
N ASN A 72 -6.09 -2.97 -4.46
CA ASN A 72 -7.47 -2.56 -4.53
C ASN A 72 -7.59 -1.15 -5.13
N ASN A 73 -8.63 -0.90 -5.93
CA ASN A 73 -8.90 0.44 -6.46
C ASN A 73 -9.29 1.45 -5.38
N LYS A 74 -9.85 0.95 -4.27
CA LYS A 74 -10.16 1.72 -3.05
C LYS A 74 -9.90 0.84 -1.82
N PRO A 75 -9.62 1.42 -0.64
CA PRO A 75 -9.46 0.64 0.58
C PRO A 75 -10.67 -0.26 0.84
N VAL A 76 -10.42 -1.54 1.15
CA VAL A 76 -11.45 -2.52 1.52
C VAL A 76 -11.49 -2.66 3.03
N GLU A 77 -12.63 -2.42 3.65
CA GLU A 77 -12.76 -2.51 5.11
C GLU A 77 -12.77 -3.97 5.59
N ILE A 78 -11.92 -4.29 6.57
CA ILE A 78 -11.78 -5.62 7.16
C ILE A 78 -12.37 -5.60 8.57
N TYR A 79 -13.33 -6.48 8.81
CA TYR A 79 -14.06 -6.58 10.07
C TYR A 79 -13.79 -7.88 10.82
N GLU A 80 -14.10 -7.87 12.11
CA GLU A 80 -14.16 -9.03 12.99
C GLU A 80 -15.52 -9.05 13.70
N ASN A 81 -16.07 -10.25 13.88
CA ASN A 81 -17.26 -10.44 14.70
C ASN A 81 -16.87 -10.38 16.18
N ASP A 82 -17.38 -9.38 16.88
CA ASP A 82 -17.36 -9.23 18.32
C ASP A 82 -18.71 -9.64 18.89
N PHE A 83 -18.71 -10.49 19.92
CA PHE A 83 -19.94 -11.02 20.51
C PHE A 83 -20.80 -9.93 21.19
N ILE A 84 -20.18 -8.84 21.66
CA ILE A 84 -20.83 -7.74 22.38
C ILE A 84 -21.20 -6.63 21.40
N GLU A 85 -20.26 -6.24 20.54
CA GLU A 85 -20.41 -5.06 19.65
C GLU A 85 -20.93 -5.40 18.24
N GLY A 86 -21.05 -6.68 17.88
CA GLY A 86 -21.46 -7.10 16.54
C GLY A 86 -20.27 -7.12 15.57
N GLU A 87 -20.29 -6.31 14.50
CA GLU A 87 -19.15 -6.20 13.59
C GLU A 87 -18.24 -5.03 14.00
N ARG A 88 -16.98 -5.33 14.30
CA ARG A 88 -15.95 -4.35 14.65
C ARG A 88 -14.99 -4.16 13.48
N LEU A 89 -14.85 -2.94 13.00
CA LEU A 89 -13.84 -2.59 11.99
C LEU A 89 -12.44 -2.75 12.58
N LEU A 90 -11.58 -3.51 11.90
CA LEU A 90 -10.17 -3.68 12.27
C LEU A 90 -9.27 -2.67 11.56
N PHE A 91 -9.31 -2.65 10.23
CA PHE A 91 -8.50 -1.78 9.37
C PHE A 91 -9.06 -1.76 7.94
N SER A 92 -8.51 -0.89 7.09
CA SER A 92 -8.79 -0.88 5.66
C SER A 92 -7.61 -1.50 4.89
N ALA A 93 -7.82 -2.51 4.06
CA ALA A 93 -6.81 -3.16 3.25
C ALA A 93 -6.67 -2.48 1.89
N PHE A 94 -5.46 -2.09 1.53
CA PHE A 94 -5.14 -1.41 0.27
C PHE A 94 -4.80 -2.41 -0.84
N GLY A 95 -4.47 -3.64 -0.45
CA GLY A 95 -4.26 -4.77 -1.30
C GLY A 95 -3.71 -5.95 -0.52
N GLU A 96 -3.17 -6.92 -1.24
CA GLU A 96 -2.56 -8.13 -0.73
C GLU A 96 -1.12 -8.26 -1.22
N LEU A 97 -0.28 -8.85 -0.39
CA LEU A 97 1.10 -9.19 -0.72
C LEU A 97 1.51 -10.47 0.01
N VAL A 98 2.63 -11.05 -0.41
CA VAL A 98 3.32 -12.10 0.34
C VAL A 98 4.60 -11.54 0.90
N TYR A 99 4.80 -11.69 2.21
CA TYR A 99 6.06 -11.40 2.87
C TYR A 99 6.83 -12.71 3.04
N HIS A 100 8.01 -12.79 2.43
CA HIS A 100 8.95 -13.88 2.58
C HIS A 100 10.06 -13.43 3.52
N SER A 101 10.33 -14.22 4.55
CA SER A 101 11.53 -14.05 5.36
C SER A 101 12.25 -15.36 5.44
N GLU A 102 13.56 -15.28 5.37
CA GLU A 102 14.39 -16.46 5.26
C GLU A 102 14.28 -17.39 6.46
N GLY A 103 14.17 -18.70 6.20
CA GLY A 103 13.99 -19.70 7.24
C GLY A 103 12.58 -19.69 7.86
N TYR A 104 11.69 -18.84 7.35
CA TYR A 104 10.28 -18.77 7.72
C TYR A 104 9.39 -19.02 6.50
N GLU A 105 8.15 -19.38 6.77
CA GLU A 105 7.15 -19.60 5.73
C GLU A 105 6.73 -18.29 5.07
N ASP A 106 6.34 -18.36 3.81
CA ASP A 106 5.65 -17.29 3.12
C ASP A 106 4.40 -16.87 3.90
N VAL A 107 4.28 -15.58 4.18
CA VAL A 107 3.17 -15.02 4.96
C VAL A 107 2.30 -14.15 4.06
N PRO A 108 1.12 -14.64 3.63
CA PRO A 108 0.13 -13.81 2.95
C PRO A 108 -0.39 -12.71 3.89
N CYS A 109 -0.34 -11.48 3.42
CA CYS A 109 -0.71 -10.29 4.18
C CYS A 109 -1.66 -9.39 3.39
N PHE A 110 -2.63 -8.81 4.10
CA PHE A 110 -3.18 -7.50 3.71
C PHE A 110 -2.16 -6.43 4.06
N TYR A 111 -2.08 -5.38 3.24
CA TYR A 111 -1.28 -4.21 3.58
C TYR A 111 -2.11 -2.93 3.70
N TRP A 112 -1.64 -2.03 4.55
CA TRP A 112 -2.21 -0.71 4.78
C TRP A 112 -1.09 0.34 4.81
N LEU A 113 -1.41 1.55 4.34
CA LEU A 113 -0.51 2.70 4.37
C LEU A 113 -1.11 3.85 5.20
N SER A 114 -0.25 4.55 5.93
CA SER A 114 -0.63 5.84 6.53
C SER A 114 -1.02 6.86 5.46
N ASN A 115 -1.77 7.89 5.86
CA ASN A 115 -2.17 8.97 4.96
C ASN A 115 -0.97 9.72 4.35
N ALA A 116 0.16 9.76 5.06
CA ALA A 116 1.40 10.37 4.59
C ALA A 116 2.29 9.40 3.79
N ALA A 117 1.88 8.13 3.66
CA ALA A 117 2.65 7.05 3.05
C ALA A 117 4.07 6.88 3.64
N ASP A 118 4.19 7.11 4.96
CA ASP A 118 5.40 6.98 5.76
C ASP A 118 5.37 5.78 6.72
N GLU A 119 4.28 5.01 6.70
CA GLU A 119 4.11 3.81 7.51
C GLU A 119 3.44 2.71 6.69
N LEU A 120 4.04 1.52 6.68
CA LEU A 120 3.49 0.31 6.05
C LEU A 120 3.16 -0.70 7.15
N ARG A 121 1.92 -1.17 7.18
CA ARG A 121 1.48 -2.24 8.08
C ARG A 121 1.07 -3.47 7.29
N LEU A 122 1.51 -4.63 7.76
CA LEU A 122 1.17 -5.93 7.21
C LEU A 122 0.29 -6.66 8.22
N TYR A 123 -0.86 -7.16 7.79
CA TYR A 123 -1.78 -7.95 8.61
C TYR A 123 -1.94 -9.34 7.99
N ARG A 124 -1.79 -10.42 8.76
CA ARG A 124 -1.98 -11.78 8.21
C ARG A 124 -3.39 -11.94 7.67
N THR A 125 -3.54 -12.47 6.47
CA THR A 125 -4.87 -12.68 5.88
C THR A 125 -5.70 -13.70 6.67
N SER A 126 -5.05 -14.72 7.23
CA SER A 126 -5.69 -15.81 7.97
C SER A 126 -6.25 -15.39 9.34
N THR A 127 -5.53 -14.53 10.07
CA THR A 127 -5.89 -14.13 11.44
C THR A 127 -6.34 -12.69 11.57
N LYS A 128 -6.12 -11.85 10.55
CA LYS A 128 -6.36 -10.40 10.54
C LYS A 128 -5.56 -9.64 11.61
N LYS A 129 -4.57 -10.29 12.23
CA LYS A 129 -3.70 -9.65 13.24
C LYS A 129 -2.53 -8.95 12.57
N LEU A 130 -2.09 -7.84 13.17
CA LEU A 130 -0.87 -7.14 12.76
C LEU A 130 0.32 -8.12 12.83
N TYR A 131 1.03 -8.23 11.72
CA TYR A 131 2.21 -9.08 11.57
C TYR A 131 3.50 -8.26 11.65
N LYS A 132 3.61 -7.22 10.83
CA LYS A 132 4.76 -6.31 10.81
C LYS A 132 4.31 -4.87 10.64
N LYS A 133 5.09 -3.96 11.20
CA LYS A 133 4.94 -2.52 11.08
C LYS A 133 6.28 -1.93 10.71
N PHE A 134 6.31 -1.14 9.64
CA PHE A 134 7.52 -0.47 9.18
C PHE A 134 7.29 1.03 9.07
N ALA A 135 8.29 1.82 9.46
CA ALA A 135 8.42 3.16 8.90
C ALA A 135 8.89 3.02 7.45
N LEU A 136 8.13 3.62 6.53
CA LEU A 136 8.30 3.52 5.09
C LEU A 136 8.98 4.78 4.55
N SER A 137 9.99 4.60 3.70
CA SER A 137 10.56 5.68 2.92
C SER A 137 10.85 5.22 1.50
N ILE A 138 9.97 5.59 0.55
CA ILE A 138 10.17 5.35 -0.87
C ILE A 138 11.23 6.32 -1.40
N LYS A 139 12.31 5.79 -1.96
CA LYS A 139 13.43 6.58 -2.50
C LYS A 139 13.34 6.77 -4.01
N SER A 140 12.81 5.78 -4.72
CA SER A 140 12.52 5.81 -6.16
C SER A 140 11.42 4.79 -6.50
N ASP A 141 11.09 4.68 -7.78
CA ASP A 141 10.22 3.63 -8.34
C ASP A 141 10.72 2.18 -8.16
N THR A 142 12.00 2.06 -7.78
CA THR A 142 12.77 0.82 -7.73
C THR A 142 13.48 0.61 -6.39
N LYS A 143 13.39 1.58 -5.46
CA LYS A 143 14.06 1.51 -4.16
C LYS A 143 13.19 2.08 -3.04
N MET A 144 13.06 1.33 -1.95
CA MET A 144 12.43 1.78 -0.71
C MET A 144 13.21 1.31 0.50
N ASN A 145 13.11 2.06 1.58
CA ASN A 145 13.63 1.66 2.88
C ASN A 145 12.44 1.32 3.79
N LEU A 146 12.52 0.20 4.48
CA LEU A 146 11.57 -0.21 5.51
C LEU A 146 12.32 -0.31 6.83
N HIS A 147 11.92 0.46 7.83
CA HIS A 147 12.54 0.39 9.15
C HIS A 147 11.59 -0.26 10.13
N ASP A 148 11.99 -1.42 10.65
CA ASP A 148 11.34 -2.02 11.82
C ASP A 148 11.82 -1.25 13.07
N PRO A 149 10.90 -0.66 13.87
CA PRO A 149 11.28 0.12 15.05
C PRO A 149 12.13 -0.65 16.06
N ASP A 150 12.04 -1.98 16.07
CA ASP A 150 12.79 -2.83 17.00
C ASP A 150 14.23 -3.12 16.50
N LEU A 151 14.59 -2.67 15.30
CA LEU A 151 15.91 -2.88 14.69
C LEU A 151 16.72 -1.59 14.59
N SER A 152 18.05 -1.73 14.61
CA SER A 152 18.98 -0.61 14.55
C SER A 152 19.18 -0.05 13.14
N LEU A 153 18.97 -0.86 12.11
CA LEU A 153 19.16 -0.51 10.70
C LEU A 153 17.88 -0.75 9.90
N PRO A 154 17.59 0.10 8.90
CA PRO A 154 16.45 -0.08 8.02
C PRO A 154 16.77 -1.09 6.91
N TYR A 155 15.85 -2.00 6.61
CA TYR A 155 15.87 -2.82 5.41
C TYR A 155 15.90 -1.96 4.14
N ILE A 156 16.66 -2.40 3.12
CA ILE A 156 16.82 -1.70 1.84
C ILE A 156 16.25 -2.60 0.75
N PHE A 157 14.98 -2.39 0.42
CA PHE A 157 14.30 -3.16 -0.61
C PHE A 157 14.53 -2.55 -1.99
N VAL A 158 14.96 -3.39 -2.92
CA VAL A 158 15.14 -3.07 -4.34
C VAL A 158 14.19 -3.94 -5.17
N LYS A 159 13.52 -3.31 -6.12
CA LYS A 159 12.63 -3.98 -7.06
C LYS A 159 13.43 -4.89 -8.01
N GLN A 160 12.96 -6.11 -8.20
CA GLN A 160 13.58 -7.14 -9.04
C GLN A 160 13.12 -7.06 -10.50
#